data_AF-A0A924H400-F1
#
_entry.id   AF-A0A924H400-F1
#
_cell.length_a   1.000
_cell.length_b   1.000
_cell.length_c   1.000
_cell.angle_alpha   90.00
_cell.angle_beta   90.00
_cell.angle_gamma   90.00
#
_symmetry.space_group_name_H-M   'P 1'
#
loop_
_entity.id
_entity.type
_entity.pdbx_description
1 polymer ?
#
loop_
_entity_poly.entity_id
_entity_poly.type
_entity_poly.pdbx_seq_one_letter_code
_entity_poly.pdbx_strand_id
1 'polypeptide(L)'
;MLLMAQSKLFETIYEKTLSEKIKEISEKAILKIAIASFIIHLVIIYLVDFGFIHVNKFSNLLSNPIAAIYTPFSFILLYEVYLLIYYLPKSFTTYIGKQYEIMTLIVIRRLFKDLGNLTLKSDWFTIKSDLQFTYDLITSILMFFLIYHFYMQSKIRYGEATKNKMEILAISRFVKIKKTMATALVPMFILLSIYSFANWLLSIVSDADNSTHSFANINNIFFEQFFTILIFADVLLLLFSFFLTDKFHKVIRNSGFIISTILIRLSFSIHGLLNNILILCALVFGLLIILIHNKFERQIALEKNDSDAALE
;
A
#
# COMPACT_ATOMS: atom_id res chain seq x y z
N MET A 1 -11.60 -6.74 35.41
CA MET A 1 -10.94 -5.41 35.51
C MET A 1 -9.78 -5.26 34.52
N LEU A 2 -8.84 -6.22 34.46
CA LEU A 2 -7.66 -6.20 33.56
C LEU A 2 -8.02 -6.19 32.05
N LEU A 3 -8.98 -7.01 31.62
CA LEU A 3 -9.48 -7.06 30.22
C LEU A 3 -10.18 -5.76 29.78
N MET A 4 -10.89 -5.09 30.69
CA MET A 4 -11.54 -3.79 30.43
C MET A 4 -10.53 -2.65 30.32
N ALA A 5 -9.47 -2.69 31.14
CA ALA A 5 -8.37 -1.72 31.07
C ALA A 5 -7.58 -1.88 29.76
N GLN A 6 -7.30 -3.13 29.34
CA GLN A 6 -6.66 -3.43 28.06
C GLN A 6 -7.49 -2.93 26.88
N SER A 7 -8.82 -3.15 26.88
CA SER A 7 -9.66 -2.64 25.79
C SER A 7 -9.70 -1.11 25.72
N LYS A 8 -9.65 -0.41 26.86
CA LYS A 8 -9.59 1.05 26.92
C LYS A 8 -8.24 1.59 26.42
N LEU A 9 -7.14 0.92 26.75
CA LEU A 9 -5.81 1.26 26.26
C LEU A 9 -5.76 1.15 24.74
N PHE A 10 -6.19 0.02 24.18
CA PHE A 10 -6.20 -0.22 22.73
C PHE A 10 -7.04 0.80 21.96
N GLU A 11 -8.25 1.13 22.45
CA GLU A 11 -9.08 2.17 21.83
C GLU A 11 -8.41 3.56 21.93
N THR A 12 -7.76 3.87 23.06
CA THR A 12 -7.05 5.15 23.21
C THR A 12 -5.87 5.24 22.25
N ILE A 13 -5.09 4.17 22.08
CA ILE A 13 -3.98 4.11 21.12
C ILE A 13 -4.53 4.20 19.70
N TYR A 14 -5.60 3.47 19.38
CA TYR A 14 -6.26 3.53 18.08
C TYR A 14 -6.67 4.97 17.73
N GLU A 15 -7.38 5.67 18.63
CA GLU A 15 -7.81 7.05 18.40
C GLU A 15 -6.62 8.02 18.27
N LYS A 16 -5.52 7.76 18.98
CA LYS A 16 -4.29 8.58 18.89
C LYS A 16 -3.42 8.30 17.66
N THR A 17 -3.58 7.15 16.99
CA THR A 17 -2.67 6.72 15.92
C THR A 17 -3.36 6.49 14.57
N LEU A 18 -4.63 6.10 14.55
CA LEU A 18 -5.39 5.67 13.37
C LEU A 18 -6.75 6.40 13.24
N SER A 19 -6.91 7.58 13.86
CA SER A 19 -8.07 8.45 13.63
C SER A 19 -7.90 9.31 12.37
N GLU A 20 -9.02 9.78 11.80
CA GLU A 20 -8.99 10.64 10.60
C GLU A 20 -8.17 11.92 10.83
N LYS A 21 -8.32 12.52 12.02
CA LYS A 21 -7.55 13.70 12.41
C LYS A 21 -6.04 13.44 12.39
N ILE A 22 -5.60 12.31 12.94
CA ILE A 22 -4.17 11.95 12.97
C ILE A 22 -3.67 11.65 11.56
N LYS A 23 -4.47 10.98 10.73
CA LYS A 23 -4.14 10.76 9.32
C LYS A 23 -3.88 12.08 8.58
N GLU A 24 -4.76 13.08 8.71
CA GLU A 24 -4.59 14.41 8.06
C GLU A 24 -3.37 15.16 8.60
N ILE A 25 -3.12 15.09 9.91
CA ILE A 25 -1.94 15.71 10.53
C ILE A 25 -0.66 15.05 10.01
N SER A 26 -0.61 13.72 9.99
CA SER A 26 0.53 12.95 9.49
C SER A 26 0.79 13.23 8.00
N GLU A 27 -0.26 13.34 7.18
CA GLU A 27 -0.15 13.70 5.77
C GLU A 27 0.53 15.06 5.59
N LYS A 28 0.01 16.10 6.26
CA LYS A 28 0.57 17.45 6.20
C LYS A 28 2.00 17.51 6.74
N ALA A 29 2.29 16.77 7.81
CA ALA A 29 3.63 16.71 8.38
C ALA A 29 4.63 16.07 7.41
N ILE A 30 4.28 14.92 6.84
CA ILE A 30 5.16 14.19 5.90
C ILE A 30 5.35 14.98 4.61
N LEU A 31 4.31 15.63 4.07
CA LEU A 31 4.45 16.50 2.90
C LEU A 31 5.42 17.66 3.16
N LYS A 32 5.35 18.31 4.34
CA LYS A 32 6.30 19.36 4.72
C LYS A 32 7.73 18.83 4.82
N ILE A 33 7.92 17.67 5.44
CA ILE A 33 9.23 17.01 5.55
C ILE A 33 9.77 16.64 4.17
N ALA A 34 8.92 16.10 3.28
CA ALA A 34 9.28 15.75 1.92
C ALA A 34 9.74 16.97 1.12
N ILE A 35 9.00 18.08 1.16
CA ILE A 35 9.37 19.32 0.48
C ILE A 35 10.67 19.90 1.05
N ALA A 36 10.80 19.98 2.38
CA ALA A 36 12.00 20.51 3.03
C ALA A 36 13.23 19.67 2.69
N SER A 37 13.13 18.34 2.77
CA SER A 37 14.22 17.42 2.43
C SER A 37 14.59 17.46 0.96
N PHE A 38 13.63 17.65 0.05
CA PHE A 38 13.91 17.86 -1.38
C PHE A 38 14.73 19.12 -1.62
N ILE A 39 14.34 20.26 -1.02
CA ILE A 39 15.06 21.53 -1.16
C ILE A 39 16.47 21.41 -0.58
N ILE A 40 16.61 20.83 0.62
CA ILE A 40 17.92 20.61 1.25
C ILE A 40 18.79 19.72 0.36
N HIS A 41 18.25 18.63 -0.18
CA HIS A 41 19.00 17.74 -1.06
C HIS A 41 19.47 18.46 -2.33
N LEU A 42 18.60 19.25 -2.98
CA LEU A 42 19.00 20.06 -4.14
C LEU A 42 20.10 21.07 -3.80
N VAL A 43 20.01 21.77 -2.68
CA VAL A 43 21.04 22.71 -2.24
C VAL A 43 22.39 21.99 -2.07
N ILE A 44 22.39 20.79 -1.48
CA ILE A 44 23.61 19.98 -1.33
C ILE A 44 24.19 19.61 -2.69
N ILE A 45 23.36 19.17 -3.66
CA ILE A 45 23.81 18.88 -5.03
C ILE A 45 24.48 20.09 -5.65
N TYR A 46 23.83 21.26 -5.61
CA TYR A 46 24.42 22.49 -6.16
C TYR A 46 25.72 22.89 -5.46
N LEU A 47 25.81 22.76 -4.13
CA LEU A 47 27.05 23.05 -3.41
C LEU A 47 28.22 22.14 -3.81
N VAL A 48 27.93 20.88 -4.15
CA VAL A 48 28.92 19.94 -4.69
C VAL A 48 29.30 20.32 -6.12
N ASP A 49 28.31 20.60 -6.99
CA ASP A 49 28.54 20.97 -8.40
C ASP A 49 29.32 22.29 -8.54
N PHE A 50 29.10 23.27 -7.66
CA PHE A 50 29.86 24.52 -7.61
C PHE A 50 31.24 24.39 -6.95
N GLY A 51 31.59 23.19 -6.45
CA GLY A 51 32.90 22.92 -5.85
C GLY A 51 33.11 23.46 -4.44
N PHE A 52 32.05 23.91 -3.74
CA PHE A 52 32.14 24.32 -2.34
C PHE A 52 32.33 23.12 -1.39
N ILE A 53 31.86 21.94 -1.79
CA ILE A 53 32.00 20.69 -1.05
C ILE A 53 32.73 19.67 -1.93
N HIS A 54 33.94 19.29 -1.54
CA HIS A 54 34.68 18.21 -2.21
C HIS A 54 34.25 16.86 -1.66
N VAL A 55 33.42 16.14 -2.41
CA VAL A 55 33.06 14.75 -2.10
C VAL A 55 33.99 13.83 -2.90
N ASN A 56 34.82 13.04 -2.20
CA ASN A 56 35.88 12.21 -2.79
C ASN A 56 35.38 11.13 -3.78
N LYS A 57 34.07 10.85 -3.82
CA LYS A 57 33.40 10.00 -4.80
C LYS A 57 32.06 10.64 -5.16
N PHE A 58 31.79 10.86 -6.45
CA PHE A 58 30.46 11.18 -6.96
C PHE A 58 29.53 10.01 -6.62
N SER A 59 28.82 10.08 -5.50
CA SER A 59 27.70 9.18 -5.29
C SER A 59 26.63 9.53 -6.33
N ASN A 60 26.02 8.53 -6.98
CA ASN A 60 24.92 8.77 -7.94
C ASN A 60 23.76 9.60 -7.33
N LEU A 61 23.69 9.68 -6.00
CA LEU A 61 22.72 10.48 -5.27
C LEU A 61 22.97 11.99 -5.42
N LEU A 62 24.24 12.40 -5.51
CA LEU A 62 24.66 13.80 -5.60
C LEU A 62 25.07 14.21 -7.02
N SER A 63 25.00 13.31 -8.00
CA SER A 63 25.53 13.54 -9.35
C SER A 63 24.53 14.12 -10.34
N ASN A 64 23.22 14.09 -10.04
CA ASN A 64 22.18 14.59 -10.94
C ASN A 64 21.03 15.22 -10.14
N PRO A 65 20.60 16.47 -10.43
CA PRO A 65 19.45 17.10 -9.80
C PRO A 65 18.15 16.27 -9.87
N ILE A 66 17.96 15.45 -10.92
CA ILE A 66 16.83 14.54 -11.05
C ILE A 66 16.83 13.50 -9.92
N ALA A 67 18.00 13.11 -9.40
CA ALA A 67 18.11 12.19 -8.27
C ALA A 67 17.57 12.77 -6.96
N ALA A 68 17.51 14.11 -6.81
CA ALA A 68 16.92 14.71 -5.61
C ALA A 68 15.44 14.34 -5.43
N ILE A 69 14.74 14.01 -6.52
CA ILE A 69 13.33 13.62 -6.53
C ILE A 69 13.09 12.35 -5.67
N TYR A 70 14.09 11.49 -5.47
CA TYR A 70 13.95 10.27 -4.65
C TYR A 70 13.71 10.53 -3.17
N THR A 71 14.21 11.64 -2.65
CA THR A 71 14.11 11.97 -1.23
C THR A 71 12.67 12.26 -0.79
N PRO A 72 11.93 13.21 -1.40
CA PRO A 72 10.52 13.42 -1.05
C PRO A 72 9.69 12.16 -1.27
N PHE A 73 10.01 11.41 -2.32
CA PHE A 73 9.38 10.15 -2.68
C PHE A 73 9.54 9.04 -1.63
N SER A 74 10.69 8.96 -0.96
CA SER A 74 10.91 8.01 0.12
C SER A 74 10.06 8.35 1.36
N PHE A 75 9.96 9.64 1.71
CA PHE A 75 9.10 10.08 2.81
C PHE A 75 7.62 9.85 2.54
N ILE A 76 7.15 10.16 1.33
CA ILE A 76 5.76 9.91 0.93
C ILE A 76 5.47 8.40 0.92
N LEU A 77 6.43 7.57 0.51
CA LEU A 77 6.26 6.11 0.53
C LEU A 77 6.05 5.58 1.96
N LEU A 78 6.76 6.12 2.95
CA LEU A 78 6.54 5.77 4.37
C LEU A 78 5.10 6.12 4.82
N TYR A 79 4.58 7.28 4.38
CA TYR A 79 3.18 7.65 4.65
C TYR A 79 2.17 6.71 3.98
N GLU A 80 2.42 6.35 2.72
CA GLU A 80 1.60 5.39 1.98
C GLU A 80 1.53 4.03 2.69
N VAL A 81 2.66 3.57 3.23
CA VAL A 81 2.74 2.36 4.04
C VAL A 81 1.96 2.47 5.35
N TYR A 82 2.04 3.63 6.03
CA TYR A 82 1.17 3.92 7.17
C TYR A 82 -0.32 3.88 6.81
N LEU A 83 -0.71 4.38 5.63
CA LEU A 83 -2.09 4.32 5.15
C LEU A 83 -2.57 2.87 4.99
N LEU A 84 -1.70 1.91 4.64
CA LEU A 84 -2.06 0.50 4.59
C LEU A 84 -2.49 -0.03 5.96
N ILE A 85 -1.91 0.47 7.05
CA ILE A 85 -2.35 0.11 8.43
C ILE A 85 -3.67 0.81 8.75
N TYR A 86 -3.78 2.10 8.41
CA TYR A 86 -4.99 2.89 8.63
C TYR A 86 -6.24 2.32 7.95
N TYR A 87 -6.11 1.77 6.74
CA TYR A 87 -7.24 1.21 6.01
C TYR A 87 -7.58 -0.24 6.39
N LEU A 88 -6.68 -0.96 7.07
CA LEU A 88 -6.89 -2.34 7.53
C LEU A 88 -8.21 -2.56 8.31
N PRO A 89 -8.62 -1.70 9.26
CA PRO A 89 -9.88 -1.87 9.99
C PRO A 89 -11.14 -1.58 9.17
N LYS A 90 -11.03 -0.98 7.98
CA LYS A 90 -12.18 -0.67 7.11
C LYS A 90 -12.73 -1.94 6.44
N SER A 91 -13.75 -1.81 5.60
CA SER A 91 -14.31 -2.98 4.89
C SER A 91 -13.26 -3.60 3.96
N PHE A 92 -13.31 -4.91 3.69
CA PHE A 92 -12.38 -5.56 2.77
C PHE A 92 -12.34 -4.87 1.40
N THR A 93 -13.51 -4.49 0.86
CA THR A 93 -13.61 -3.75 -0.41
C THR A 93 -12.92 -2.38 -0.36
N THR A 94 -13.12 -1.62 0.72
CA THR A 94 -12.43 -0.33 0.91
C THR A 94 -10.93 -0.52 1.07
N TYR A 95 -10.53 -1.56 1.81
CA TYR A 95 -9.14 -1.87 2.08
C TYR A 95 -8.38 -2.18 0.79
N ILE A 96 -8.87 -3.15 0.00
CA ILE A 96 -8.23 -3.53 -1.26
C ILE A 96 -8.25 -2.38 -2.28
N GLY A 97 -9.35 -1.62 -2.37
CA GLY A 97 -9.42 -0.46 -3.27
C GLY A 97 -8.36 0.59 -2.95
N LYS A 98 -8.13 0.87 -1.65
CA LYS A 98 -7.08 1.79 -1.22
C LYS A 98 -5.68 1.21 -1.38
N GLN A 99 -5.50 -0.10 -1.21
CA GLN A 99 -4.25 -0.77 -1.57
C GLN A 99 -3.96 -0.57 -3.06
N TYR A 100 -4.92 -0.78 -3.94
CA TYR A 100 -4.71 -0.55 -5.37
C TYR A 100 -4.30 0.88 -5.72
N GLU A 101 -4.96 1.88 -5.12
CA GLU A 101 -4.57 3.28 -5.31
C GLU A 101 -3.14 3.54 -4.86
N ILE A 102 -2.81 3.17 -3.62
CA ILE A 102 -1.47 3.37 -3.05
C ILE A 102 -0.43 2.69 -3.95
N MET A 103 -0.69 1.47 -4.38
CA MET A 103 0.27 0.68 -5.15
C MET A 103 0.45 1.25 -6.57
N THR A 104 -0.59 1.82 -7.15
CA THR A 104 -0.50 2.58 -8.41
C THR A 104 0.39 3.80 -8.25
N LEU A 105 0.21 4.56 -7.16
CA LEU A 105 1.04 5.73 -6.87
C LEU A 105 2.51 5.35 -6.71
N ILE A 106 2.81 4.20 -6.10
CA ILE A 106 4.18 3.70 -5.97
C ILE A 106 4.76 3.31 -7.33
N VAL A 107 4.01 2.63 -8.20
CA VAL A 107 4.48 2.27 -9.56
C VAL A 107 4.73 3.52 -10.40
N ILE A 108 3.82 4.49 -10.40
CA ILE A 108 4.01 5.77 -11.09
C ILE A 108 5.27 6.47 -10.58
N ARG A 109 5.54 6.40 -9.28
CA ARG A 109 6.74 7.00 -8.69
C ARG A 109 8.03 6.36 -9.18
N ARG A 110 8.02 5.04 -9.43
CA ARG A 110 9.16 4.31 -10.02
C ARG A 110 9.46 4.80 -11.44
N LEU A 111 8.49 5.31 -12.19
CA LEU A 111 8.75 5.89 -13.52
C LEU A 111 9.67 7.10 -13.47
N PHE A 112 9.52 7.96 -12.47
CA PHE A 112 10.44 9.09 -12.28
C PHE A 112 11.85 8.60 -11.93
N LYS A 113 11.98 7.42 -11.31
CA LYS A 113 13.28 6.79 -11.07
C LYS A 113 13.97 6.46 -12.38
N ASP A 114 13.24 5.72 -13.20
CA ASP A 114 13.77 5.17 -14.41
C ASP A 114 14.05 6.29 -15.43
N LEU A 115 13.26 7.38 -15.39
CA LEU A 115 13.47 8.59 -16.21
C LEU A 115 14.85 9.23 -16.01
N GLY A 116 15.38 9.26 -14.78
CA GLY A 116 16.72 9.79 -14.51
C GLY A 116 17.86 8.94 -15.04
N ASN A 117 17.60 7.68 -15.42
CA ASN A 117 18.58 6.71 -15.93
C ASN A 117 18.38 6.39 -17.42
N LEU A 118 17.43 7.02 -18.11
CA LEU A 118 17.13 6.75 -19.52
C LEU A 118 18.30 7.16 -20.41
N THR A 119 18.70 6.26 -21.31
CA THR A 119 19.85 6.51 -22.19
C THR A 119 19.48 7.18 -23.51
N LEU A 120 18.19 7.33 -23.83
CA LEU A 120 17.65 8.01 -25.03
C LEU A 120 18.36 7.62 -26.35
N LYS A 121 18.83 6.37 -26.46
CA LYS A 121 19.48 5.85 -27.68
C LYS A 121 18.45 5.21 -28.62
N SER A 122 18.80 5.11 -29.90
CA SER A 122 18.00 4.43 -30.94
C SER A 122 17.71 2.96 -30.61
N ASP A 123 18.61 2.30 -29.88
CA ASP A 123 18.51 0.88 -29.51
C ASP A 123 17.63 0.64 -28.28
N TRP A 124 16.62 1.48 -28.06
CA TRP A 124 15.71 1.52 -26.90
C TRP A 124 15.23 0.13 -26.43
N PHE A 125 14.81 -0.73 -27.35
CA PHE A 125 14.25 -2.06 -27.02
C PHE A 125 15.29 -3.11 -26.65
N THR A 126 16.58 -2.84 -26.84
CA THR A 126 17.66 -3.73 -26.42
C THR A 126 18.16 -3.39 -25.01
N ILE A 127 17.90 -2.16 -24.56
CA ILE A 127 18.38 -1.63 -23.29
C ILE A 127 17.39 -2.03 -22.20
N LYS A 128 17.81 -2.92 -21.30
CA LYS A 128 16.93 -3.49 -20.26
C LYS A 128 16.26 -2.43 -19.37
N SER A 129 16.96 -1.33 -19.04
CA SER A 129 16.40 -0.23 -18.24
C SER A 129 15.29 0.52 -18.97
N ASP A 130 15.51 0.81 -20.25
CA ASP A 130 14.58 1.59 -21.08
C ASP A 130 13.33 0.75 -21.42
N LEU A 131 13.51 -0.56 -21.56
CA LEU A 131 12.42 -1.52 -21.68
C LEU A 131 11.59 -1.64 -20.39
N GLN A 132 12.24 -1.65 -19.22
CA GLN A 132 11.53 -1.67 -17.93
C GLN A 132 10.68 -0.41 -17.73
N PHE A 133 11.21 0.77 -18.08
CA PHE A 133 10.46 2.01 -18.07
C PHE A 133 9.18 1.91 -18.93
N THR A 134 9.30 1.33 -20.13
CA THR A 134 8.16 1.10 -21.03
C THR A 134 7.11 0.19 -20.39
N TYR A 135 7.53 -0.91 -19.74
CA TYR A 135 6.63 -1.81 -19.05
C TYR A 135 5.92 -1.16 -17.88
N ASP A 136 6.65 -0.40 -17.05
CA ASP A 136 6.08 0.33 -15.93
C ASP A 136 5.06 1.38 -16.40
N LEU A 137 5.34 2.05 -17.53
CA LEU A 137 4.48 3.09 -18.10
C LEU A 137 3.14 2.48 -18.53
N ILE A 138 3.18 1.43 -19.35
CA ILE A 138 1.99 0.70 -19.80
C ILE A 138 1.22 0.14 -18.59
N THR A 139 1.94 -0.44 -17.63
CA THR A 139 1.34 -1.01 -16.41
C THR A 139 0.58 0.04 -15.62
N SER A 140 1.16 1.22 -15.39
CA SER A 140 0.50 2.29 -14.62
C SER A 140 -0.82 2.76 -15.24
N ILE A 141 -0.89 2.87 -16.57
CA ILE A 141 -2.12 3.22 -17.29
C ILE A 141 -3.17 2.12 -17.14
N LEU A 142 -2.77 0.85 -17.33
CA LEU A 142 -3.66 -0.29 -17.17
C LEU A 142 -4.18 -0.41 -15.73
N MET A 143 -3.31 -0.19 -14.73
CA MET A 143 -3.70 -0.17 -13.33
C MET A 143 -4.78 0.87 -13.08
N PHE A 144 -4.57 2.11 -13.54
CA PHE A 144 -5.53 3.19 -13.36
C PHE A 144 -6.90 2.84 -13.98
N PHE A 145 -6.89 2.26 -15.18
CA PHE A 145 -8.11 1.78 -15.84
C PHE A 145 -8.83 0.66 -15.08
N LEU A 146 -8.10 -0.36 -14.62
CA LEU A 146 -8.66 -1.49 -13.85
C LEU A 146 -9.24 -1.02 -12.52
N ILE A 147 -8.58 -0.08 -11.85
CA ILE A 147 -9.02 0.50 -10.57
C ILE A 147 -10.30 1.31 -10.74
N TYR A 148 -10.41 2.09 -11.81
CA TYR A 148 -11.66 2.77 -12.15
C TYR A 148 -12.83 1.78 -12.24
N HIS A 149 -12.66 0.70 -12.99
CA HIS A 149 -13.68 -0.35 -13.10
C HIS A 149 -13.97 -1.04 -11.76
N PHE A 150 -12.94 -1.32 -10.96
CA PHE A 150 -13.11 -1.87 -9.62
C PHE A 150 -13.97 -0.95 -8.75
N TYR A 151 -13.71 0.36 -8.80
CA TYR A 151 -14.49 1.33 -8.04
C TYR A 151 -15.94 1.40 -8.47
N MET A 152 -16.22 1.38 -9.78
CA MET A 152 -17.60 1.31 -10.28
C MET A 152 -18.32 0.09 -9.73
N GLN A 153 -17.69 -1.09 -9.79
CA GLN A 153 -18.28 -2.35 -9.32
C GLN A 153 -18.45 -2.39 -7.80
N SER A 154 -17.52 -1.79 -7.05
CA SER A 154 -17.57 -1.76 -5.58
C SER A 154 -18.73 -0.94 -5.00
N LYS A 155 -19.29 -0.01 -5.79
CA LYS A 155 -20.41 0.86 -5.38
C LYS A 155 -21.78 0.21 -5.55
N ILE A 156 -21.86 -0.85 -6.36
CA ILE A 156 -23.12 -1.54 -6.63
C ILE A 156 -23.59 -2.25 -5.34
N ARG A 157 -24.85 -2.02 -4.98
CA ARG A 157 -25.51 -2.69 -3.85
C ARG A 157 -26.87 -3.20 -4.33
N TYR A 158 -27.11 -4.48 -4.14
CA TYR A 158 -28.40 -5.11 -4.40
C TYR A 158 -29.05 -5.45 -3.06
N GLY A 159 -30.32 -5.07 -2.89
CA GLY A 159 -31.18 -5.45 -1.75
C GLY A 159 -30.52 -5.27 -0.39
N GLU A 160 -30.52 -4.05 0.17
CA GLU A 160 -30.14 -3.84 1.57
C GLU A 160 -31.18 -4.51 2.49
N ALA A 161 -31.01 -5.81 2.75
CA ALA A 161 -31.79 -6.50 3.76
C ALA A 161 -31.49 -5.87 5.13
N THR A 162 -32.54 -5.58 5.90
CA THR A 162 -32.44 -5.12 7.27
C THR A 162 -31.63 -6.14 8.08
N LYS A 163 -30.41 -5.76 8.45
CA LYS A 163 -29.53 -6.64 9.23
C LYS A 163 -30.15 -6.90 10.58
N ASN A 164 -30.21 -8.16 11.00
CA ASN A 164 -30.74 -8.48 12.32
C ASN A 164 -29.74 -8.07 13.43
N LYS A 165 -30.20 -8.06 14.68
CA LYS A 165 -29.37 -7.68 15.84
C LYS A 165 -28.13 -8.57 16.01
N MET A 166 -28.22 -9.87 15.71
CA MET A 166 -27.08 -10.80 15.80
C MET A 166 -26.02 -10.51 14.74
N GLU A 167 -26.41 -10.22 13.49
CA GLU A 167 -25.49 -9.84 12.42
C GLU A 167 -24.76 -8.54 12.74
N ILE A 168 -25.47 -7.55 13.29
CA ILE A 168 -24.87 -6.28 13.73
C ILE A 168 -23.82 -6.53 14.82
N LEU A 169 -24.11 -7.42 15.78
CA LEU A 169 -23.17 -7.80 16.84
C LEU A 169 -21.95 -8.57 16.31
N ALA A 170 -22.13 -9.48 15.33
CA ALA A 170 -21.03 -10.19 14.70
C ALA A 170 -20.11 -9.22 13.93
N ILE A 171 -20.70 -8.29 13.17
CA ILE A 171 -19.96 -7.25 12.43
C ILE A 171 -19.18 -6.36 13.40
N SER A 172 -19.77 -5.94 14.52
CA SER A 172 -19.07 -5.08 15.48
C SER A 172 -17.89 -5.79 16.16
N ARG A 173 -18.04 -7.08 16.49
CA ARG A 173 -16.92 -7.92 16.97
C ARG A 173 -15.81 -8.02 15.94
N PHE A 174 -16.14 -8.24 14.67
CA PHE A 174 -15.15 -8.28 13.60
C PHE A 174 -14.40 -6.96 13.45
N VAL A 175 -15.12 -5.84 13.46
CA VAL A 175 -14.50 -4.50 13.41
C VAL A 175 -13.54 -4.30 14.57
N LYS A 176 -13.90 -4.74 15.78
CA LYS A 176 -13.02 -4.68 16.96
C LYS A 176 -11.74 -5.48 16.76
N ILE A 177 -11.83 -6.71 16.24
CA ILE A 177 -10.65 -7.54 15.92
C ILE A 177 -9.72 -6.81 14.96
N LYS A 178 -10.27 -6.26 13.87
CA LYS A 178 -9.45 -5.54 12.87
C LYS A 178 -8.81 -4.28 13.44
N LYS A 179 -9.52 -3.52 14.29
CA LYS A 179 -8.94 -2.38 15.00
C LYS A 179 -7.77 -2.82 15.89
N THR A 180 -7.94 -3.88 16.67
CA THR A 180 -6.87 -4.42 17.52
C THR A 180 -5.64 -4.83 16.69
N MET A 181 -5.85 -5.51 15.56
CA MET A 181 -4.76 -5.88 14.65
C MET A 181 -4.05 -4.66 14.07
N ALA A 182 -4.80 -3.66 13.60
CA ALA A 182 -4.23 -2.42 13.08
C ALA A 182 -3.41 -1.68 14.16
N THR A 183 -3.94 -1.55 15.38
CA THR A 183 -3.23 -0.93 16.49
C THR A 183 -1.95 -1.68 16.86
N ALA A 184 -1.94 -3.02 16.79
CA ALA A 184 -0.75 -3.82 17.04
C ALA A 184 0.34 -3.66 15.95
N LEU A 185 -0.06 -3.36 14.72
CA LEU A 185 0.88 -3.11 13.61
C LEU A 185 1.59 -1.76 13.70
N VAL A 186 0.97 -0.74 14.30
CA VAL A 186 1.56 0.60 14.45
C VAL A 186 2.92 0.60 15.17
N PRO A 187 3.09 -0.01 16.36
CA PRO A 187 4.40 -0.04 17.02
C PRO A 187 5.42 -0.83 16.21
N MET A 188 5.03 -1.91 15.54
CA MET A 188 5.93 -2.68 14.68
C MET A 188 6.42 -1.84 13.50
N PHE A 189 5.52 -1.06 12.87
CA PHE A 189 5.85 -0.10 11.83
C PHE A 189 6.84 0.96 12.31
N ILE A 190 6.60 1.55 13.49
CA ILE A 190 7.48 2.58 14.06
C ILE A 190 8.87 1.99 14.37
N LEU A 191 8.93 0.81 15.00
CA LEU A 191 10.19 0.15 15.33
C LEU A 191 11.01 -0.18 14.08
N LEU A 192 10.37 -0.72 13.04
CA LEU A 192 11.04 -1.00 11.76
C LEU A 192 11.51 0.28 11.06
N SER A 193 10.70 1.35 11.11
CA SER A 193 11.05 2.64 10.50
C SER A 193 12.28 3.23 11.19
N ILE A 194 12.31 3.22 12.52
CA ILE A 194 13.44 3.71 13.32
C ILE A 194 14.68 2.83 13.09
N TYR A 195 14.53 1.51 13.10
CA TYR A 195 15.63 0.58 12.87
C TYR A 195 16.27 0.79 11.49
N SER A 196 15.46 0.86 10.44
CA SER A 196 15.93 1.07 9.07
C SER A 196 16.61 2.44 8.92
N PHE A 197 16.01 3.49 9.50
CA PHE A 197 16.59 4.84 9.50
C PHE A 197 17.90 4.94 10.29
N ALA A 198 18.00 4.29 11.45
CA ALA A 198 19.21 4.26 12.26
C ALA A 198 20.35 3.51 11.54
N ASN A 199 20.05 2.37 10.92
CA ASN A 199 21.02 1.63 10.11
C ASN A 199 21.50 2.46 8.93
N TRP A 200 20.61 3.20 8.26
CA TRP A 200 21.01 4.13 7.22
C TRP A 200 21.97 5.20 7.74
N LEU A 201 21.61 5.85 8.85
CA LEU A 201 22.42 6.92 9.43
C LEU A 201 23.81 6.42 9.80
N LEU A 202 23.90 5.21 10.40
CA LEU A 202 25.17 4.57 10.71
C LEU A 202 25.96 4.24 9.43
N SER A 203 25.31 3.73 8.38
CA SER A 203 25.97 3.38 7.12
C SER A 203 26.60 4.59 6.41
N ILE A 204 26.03 5.78 6.56
CA ILE A 204 26.63 7.03 6.05
C ILE A 204 27.94 7.35 6.78
N VAL A 205 28.02 7.03 8.08
CA VAL A 205 29.16 7.37 8.94
C VAL A 205 30.26 6.30 8.87
N SER A 206 29.89 5.02 8.75
CA SER A 206 30.84 3.90 8.83
C SER A 206 31.40 3.43 7.49
N ASP A 207 30.61 3.41 6.42
CA ASP A 207 30.99 2.83 5.13
C ASP A 207 31.23 3.91 4.07
N ALA A 208 32.39 4.56 4.14
CA ALA A 208 32.84 5.48 3.09
C ALA A 208 33.15 4.76 1.75
N ASP A 209 33.27 3.42 1.74
CA ASP A 209 33.68 2.65 0.55
C ASP A 209 32.55 2.00 -0.27
N ASN A 210 31.34 1.81 0.29
CA ASN A 210 30.19 1.17 -0.39
C ASN A 210 28.89 2.02 -0.40
N SER A 211 29.02 3.35 -0.31
CA SER A 211 27.90 4.30 -0.15
C SER A 211 26.97 4.45 -1.36
N THR A 212 27.29 3.88 -2.52
CA THR A 212 26.50 4.01 -3.76
C THR A 212 25.22 3.16 -3.77
N HIS A 213 25.14 2.11 -2.94
CA HIS A 213 23.98 1.21 -2.86
C HIS A 213 23.12 1.40 -1.60
N SER A 214 23.50 2.30 -0.68
CA SER A 214 22.90 2.36 0.66
C SER A 214 21.43 2.76 0.63
N PHE A 215 21.09 3.93 0.06
CA PHE A 215 19.72 4.50 0.14
C PHE A 215 18.64 3.61 -0.51
N ALA A 216 18.97 2.96 -1.64
CA ALA A 216 18.07 2.01 -2.28
C ALA A 216 17.88 0.73 -1.43
N ASN A 217 18.94 0.25 -0.77
CA ASN A 217 18.88 -0.93 0.09
C ASN A 217 18.05 -0.70 1.36
N ILE A 218 18.05 0.50 1.95
CA ILE A 218 17.28 0.79 3.18
C ILE A 218 15.80 0.80 2.94
N ASN A 219 15.40 1.44 1.84
CA ASN A 219 14.03 1.39 1.38
C ASN A 219 13.63 -0.07 1.17
N ASN A 220 14.41 -0.85 0.42
CA ASN A 220 14.11 -2.25 0.18
C ASN A 220 13.99 -3.07 1.48
N ILE A 221 14.94 -2.96 2.43
CA ILE A 221 14.92 -3.71 3.69
C ILE A 221 13.69 -3.37 4.53
N PHE A 222 13.35 -2.08 4.68
CA PHE A 222 12.17 -1.68 5.43
C PHE A 222 10.89 -2.18 4.76
N PHE A 223 10.72 -1.97 3.46
CA PHE A 223 9.50 -2.31 2.74
C PHE A 223 9.31 -3.81 2.63
N GLU A 224 10.35 -4.59 2.36
CA GLU A 224 10.27 -6.05 2.30
C GLU A 224 9.83 -6.65 3.64
N GLN A 225 10.46 -6.23 4.75
CA GLN A 225 10.11 -6.72 6.08
C GLN A 225 8.69 -6.29 6.47
N PHE A 226 8.34 -5.03 6.24
CA PHE A 226 7.03 -4.51 6.57
C PHE A 226 5.91 -5.18 5.76
N PHE A 227 6.07 -5.33 4.44
CA PHE A 227 5.08 -6.00 3.60
C PHE A 227 4.91 -7.47 3.96
N THR A 228 5.99 -8.15 4.35
CA THR A 228 5.92 -9.53 4.87
C THR A 228 5.07 -9.62 6.12
N ILE A 229 5.26 -8.71 7.09
CA ILE A 229 4.43 -8.65 8.31
C ILE A 229 2.97 -8.38 7.96
N LEU A 230 2.73 -7.48 7.01
CA LEU A 230 1.39 -7.16 6.59
C LEU A 230 0.74 -8.39 5.94
N ILE A 231 1.46 -9.18 5.12
CA ILE A 231 0.94 -10.43 4.53
C ILE A 231 0.44 -11.36 5.64
N PHE A 232 1.20 -11.52 6.73
CA PHE A 232 0.72 -12.30 7.88
C PHE A 232 -0.54 -11.72 8.51
N ALA A 233 -0.63 -10.38 8.64
CA ALA A 233 -1.83 -9.73 9.13
C ALA A 233 -3.05 -9.99 8.23
N ASP A 234 -2.86 -9.96 6.91
CA ASP A 234 -3.92 -10.26 5.93
C ASP A 234 -4.41 -11.71 6.03
N VAL A 235 -3.49 -12.67 6.17
CA VAL A 235 -3.84 -14.08 6.39
C VAL A 235 -4.63 -14.24 7.69
N LEU A 236 -4.23 -13.58 8.77
CA LEU A 236 -4.98 -13.60 10.03
C LEU A 236 -6.38 -12.97 9.86
N LEU A 237 -6.50 -11.87 9.11
CA LEU A 237 -7.80 -11.26 8.80
C LEU A 237 -8.73 -12.22 8.05
N LEU A 238 -8.18 -13.00 7.13
CA LEU A 238 -8.92 -14.02 6.40
C LEU A 238 -9.45 -15.10 7.35
N LEU A 239 -8.60 -15.64 8.22
CA LEU A 239 -9.00 -16.64 9.20
C LEU A 239 -10.11 -16.12 10.12
N PHE A 240 -9.98 -14.90 10.63
CA PHE A 240 -11.03 -14.27 11.44
C PHE A 240 -12.32 -14.02 10.64
N SER A 241 -12.22 -13.70 9.34
CA SER A 241 -13.40 -13.51 8.51
C SER A 241 -14.21 -14.80 8.34
N PHE A 242 -13.58 -15.98 8.34
CA PHE A 242 -14.28 -17.26 8.23
C PHE A 242 -15.10 -17.60 9.47
N PHE A 243 -14.68 -17.16 10.66
CA PHE A 243 -15.45 -17.36 11.90
C PHE A 243 -16.75 -16.53 11.99
N LEU A 244 -16.99 -15.62 11.05
CA LEU A 244 -18.02 -14.58 11.18
C LEU A 244 -19.00 -14.52 9.99
N THR A 245 -18.72 -15.22 8.89
CA THR A 245 -19.65 -15.24 7.75
C THR A 245 -19.71 -16.63 7.11
N ASP A 246 -20.93 -17.19 7.05
CA ASP A 246 -21.17 -18.51 6.45
C ASP A 246 -21.64 -18.41 4.99
N LYS A 247 -21.85 -17.19 4.47
CA LYS A 247 -22.31 -16.98 3.08
C LYS A 247 -21.16 -17.17 2.11
N PHE A 248 -21.21 -18.24 1.32
CA PHE A 248 -20.17 -18.62 0.36
C PHE A 248 -19.68 -17.46 -0.53
N HIS A 249 -20.58 -16.73 -1.20
CA HIS A 249 -20.20 -15.61 -2.08
C HIS A 249 -19.54 -14.43 -1.34
N LYS A 250 -19.75 -14.27 -0.03
CA LYS A 250 -19.10 -13.24 0.80
C LYS A 250 -17.72 -13.71 1.28
N VAL A 251 -17.62 -14.98 1.66
CA VAL A 251 -16.37 -15.68 2.01
C VAL A 251 -15.41 -15.64 0.81
N ILE A 252 -15.84 -16.05 -0.37
CA ILE A 252 -15.02 -16.02 -1.60
C ILE A 252 -14.60 -14.60 -1.95
N ARG A 253 -15.49 -13.61 -1.83
CA ARG A 253 -15.13 -12.21 -2.08
C ARG A 253 -14.05 -11.72 -1.14
N ASN A 254 -14.22 -11.91 0.17
CA ASN A 254 -13.24 -11.45 1.17
C ASN A 254 -11.90 -12.19 0.99
N SER A 255 -11.94 -13.50 0.71
CA SER A 255 -10.74 -14.32 0.44
C SER A 255 -10.02 -13.86 -0.82
N GLY A 256 -10.75 -13.61 -1.90
CA GLY A 256 -10.18 -13.12 -3.15
C GLY A 256 -9.53 -11.76 -2.98
N PHE A 257 -10.11 -10.86 -2.18
CA PHE A 257 -9.46 -9.58 -1.88
C PHE A 257 -8.18 -9.73 -1.07
N ILE A 258 -8.12 -10.68 -0.12
CA ILE A 258 -6.89 -10.96 0.62
C ILE A 258 -5.82 -11.61 -0.25
N ILE A 259 -6.19 -12.54 -1.13
CA ILE A 259 -5.24 -13.10 -2.10
C ILE A 259 -4.71 -12.00 -3.02
N SER A 260 -5.57 -11.07 -3.45
CA SER A 260 -5.16 -9.93 -4.26
C SER A 260 -4.21 -8.98 -3.53
N THR A 261 -4.41 -8.69 -2.24
CA THR A 261 -3.45 -7.88 -1.48
C THR A 261 -2.11 -8.58 -1.32
N ILE A 262 -2.11 -9.90 -1.10
CA ILE A 262 -0.87 -10.69 -0.98
C ILE A 262 -0.08 -10.66 -2.30
N LEU A 263 -0.73 -10.88 -3.44
CA LEU A 263 -0.06 -10.84 -4.76
C LEU A 263 0.60 -9.49 -5.03
N ILE A 264 -0.10 -8.40 -4.70
CA ILE A 264 0.46 -7.05 -4.83
C ILE A 264 1.64 -6.85 -3.89
N ARG A 265 1.62 -7.38 -2.66
CA ARG A 265 2.77 -7.21 -1.76
C ARG A 265 3.97 -8.02 -2.20
N LEU A 266 3.74 -9.24 -2.68
CA LEU A 266 4.80 -10.06 -3.26
C LEU A 266 5.44 -9.39 -4.48
N SER A 267 4.68 -8.63 -5.27
CA SER A 267 5.24 -7.91 -6.41
C SER A 267 6.30 -6.89 -5.97
N PHE A 268 6.17 -6.26 -4.79
CA PHE A 268 7.17 -5.30 -4.29
C PHE A 268 8.52 -5.91 -3.95
N SER A 269 8.55 -7.19 -3.57
CA SER A 269 9.79 -7.94 -3.33
C SER A 269 10.44 -8.46 -4.61
N ILE A 270 9.85 -8.16 -5.77
CA ILE A 270 10.30 -8.65 -7.08
C ILE A 270 10.62 -7.45 -7.98
N HIS A 271 11.68 -7.57 -8.77
CA HIS A 271 12.08 -6.57 -9.75
C HIS A 271 11.79 -7.01 -11.19
N GLY A 272 11.75 -6.05 -12.11
CA GLY A 272 11.62 -6.31 -13.54
C GLY A 272 10.17 -6.53 -14.00
N LEU A 273 10.01 -7.16 -15.17
CA LEU A 273 8.70 -7.42 -15.79
C LEU A 273 7.76 -8.25 -14.89
N LEU A 274 8.30 -9.18 -14.09
CA LEU A 274 7.49 -10.03 -13.21
C LEU A 274 6.73 -9.21 -12.15
N ASN A 275 7.32 -8.11 -11.66
CA ASN A 275 6.66 -7.15 -10.77
C ASN A 275 5.34 -6.67 -11.40
N ASN A 276 5.41 -6.21 -12.65
CA ASN A 276 4.27 -5.63 -13.37
C ASN A 276 3.18 -6.66 -13.65
N ILE A 277 3.57 -7.87 -14.07
CA ILE A 277 2.64 -8.98 -14.31
C ILE A 277 1.88 -9.32 -13.02
N LEU A 278 2.57 -9.47 -11.88
CA LEU A 278 1.94 -9.78 -10.59
C LEU A 278 0.91 -8.72 -10.17
N ILE A 279 1.25 -7.44 -10.33
CA ILE A 279 0.35 -6.33 -10.00
C ILE A 279 -0.91 -6.37 -10.86
N LEU A 280 -0.76 -6.54 -12.18
CA LEU A 280 -1.89 -6.62 -13.10
C LEU A 280 -2.74 -7.86 -12.83
N CYS A 281 -2.12 -9.02 -12.60
CA CYS A 281 -2.83 -10.25 -12.25
C CYS A 281 -3.66 -10.06 -10.98
N ALA A 282 -3.12 -9.42 -9.95
CA ALA A 282 -3.84 -9.16 -8.71
C ALA A 282 -5.05 -8.24 -8.94
N LEU A 283 -4.87 -7.12 -9.65
CA LEU A 283 -5.95 -6.18 -9.96
C LEU A 283 -7.07 -6.84 -10.76
N VAL A 284 -6.72 -7.57 -11.82
CA VAL A 284 -7.68 -8.32 -12.64
C VAL A 284 -8.41 -9.35 -11.79
N PHE A 285 -7.69 -10.11 -10.96
CA PHE A 285 -8.28 -11.10 -10.08
C PHE A 285 -9.28 -10.48 -9.11
N GLY A 286 -8.92 -9.41 -8.39
CA GLY A 286 -9.86 -8.75 -7.48
C GLY A 286 -11.04 -8.10 -8.19
N LEU A 287 -10.86 -7.57 -9.41
CA LEU A 287 -11.94 -7.07 -10.25
C LEU A 287 -12.92 -8.19 -10.66
N LEU A 288 -12.41 -9.34 -11.10
CA LEU A 288 -13.23 -10.50 -11.44
C LEU A 288 -14.02 -11.01 -10.23
N ILE A 289 -13.39 -11.06 -9.06
CA ILE A 289 -14.04 -11.47 -7.82
C ILE A 289 -15.22 -10.57 -7.47
N ILE A 290 -15.07 -9.23 -7.55
CA ILE A 290 -16.20 -8.32 -7.25
C ILE A 290 -17.29 -8.40 -8.32
N LEU A 291 -16.94 -8.58 -9.60
CA LEU A 291 -17.89 -8.77 -10.69
C LEU A 291 -18.76 -10.01 -10.47
N ILE A 292 -18.13 -11.14 -10.15
CA ILE A 292 -18.83 -12.40 -9.87
C ILE A 292 -19.70 -12.27 -8.63
N HIS A 293 -19.17 -11.68 -7.55
CA HIS A 293 -19.92 -11.43 -6.33
C HIS A 293 -21.18 -10.59 -6.58
N ASN A 294 -21.07 -9.52 -7.38
CA ASN A 294 -22.20 -8.66 -7.72
C ASN A 294 -23.28 -9.41 -8.50
N LYS A 295 -22.91 -10.37 -9.36
CA LYS A 295 -23.87 -11.24 -10.05
C LYS A 295 -24.63 -12.14 -9.07
N PHE A 296 -23.94 -12.74 -8.09
CA PHE A 296 -24.59 -13.53 -7.03
C PHE A 296 -25.57 -12.69 -6.21
N GLU A 297 -25.16 -11.51 -5.73
CA GLU A 297 -26.04 -10.65 -4.92
C GLU A 297 -27.26 -10.15 -5.75
N ARG A 298 -27.08 -9.89 -7.05
CA ARG A 298 -28.19 -9.53 -7.93
C ARG A 298 -29.21 -10.66 -8.03
N GLN A 299 -28.77 -11.90 -8.23
CA GLN A 299 -29.66 -13.05 -8.35
C GLN A 299 -30.45 -13.29 -7.05
N ILE A 300 -29.77 -13.24 -5.90
CA ILE A 300 -30.41 -13.38 -4.58
C ILE A 300 -31.48 -12.29 -4.37
N ALA A 301 -31.21 -11.05 -4.81
CA ALA A 301 -32.17 -9.96 -4.69
C ALA A 301 -33.41 -10.16 -5.59
N LEU A 302 -33.23 -10.70 -6.79
CA LEU A 302 -34.34 -11.03 -7.70
C LEU A 302 -35.23 -12.13 -7.11
N GLU A 303 -34.62 -13.24 -6.65
CA GLU A 303 -35.35 -14.36 -6.04
C GLU A 303 -36.18 -13.93 -4.83
N LYS A 304 -35.67 -12.99 -4.03
CA LYS A 304 -36.40 -12.43 -2.89
C LYS A 304 -37.60 -11.59 -3.31
N ASN A 305 -37.44 -10.71 -4.29
CA ASN A 305 -38.54 -9.87 -4.77
C ASN A 305 -39.67 -10.73 -5.37
N ASP A 306 -39.31 -11.79 -6.10
CA ASP A 306 -40.29 -12.73 -6.67
C ASP A 306 -41.05 -13.50 -5.57
N SER A 307 -40.36 -13.88 -4.47
CA SER A 307 -41.02 -14.54 -3.33
C SER A 307 -41.96 -13.61 -2.55
N ASP A 308 -41.58 -12.33 -2.40
CA ASP A 308 -42.42 -11.34 -1.71
C ASP A 308 -43.69 -11.04 -2.54
N ALA A 309 -43.57 -10.98 -3.87
CA ALA A 309 -44.69 -10.77 -4.80
C ALA A 309 -45.65 -11.97 -4.91
N ALA A 310 -45.20 -13.19 -4.60
CA ALA A 310 -46.04 -14.39 -4.62
C ALA A 310 -46.91 -14.57 -3.35
N LEU A 311 -46.66 -13.77 -2.31
CA LEU A 311 -47.36 -13.81 -1.02
C LEU A 311 -48.43 -12.71 -0.86
N GLU A 312 -48.50 -11.75 -1.79
CA GLU A 312 -49.56 -10.72 -1.91
C GLU A 312 -50.69 -11.18 -2.83
#